data_AF-A0A3B9DDX2-F1
#
_entry.id   AF-A0A3B9DDX2-F1
#
_cell.length_a   1.000
_cell.length_b   1.000
_cell.length_c   1.000
_cell.angle_alpha   90.00
_cell.angle_beta   90.00
_cell.angle_gamma   90.00
#
_symmetry.space_group_name_H-M   'P 1'
#
loop_
_entity.id
_entity.type
_entity.pdbx_description
1 polymer ?
#
loop_
_entity_poly.entity_id
_entity_poly.type
_entity_poly.pdbx_seq_one_letter_code
_entity_poly.pdbx_strand_id
1 'polypeptide(L)'
;MWERFSYYGMRALLIFYLTQHFLFSDEAAAGIYGAYISLVYITPVIGGIVADRYLGQSKAVILGALLLVAGHMGMAIEGLKAVEVTVRGQIEIQRDPFYLQIFYLSLSLIIMGVG
;
A
#
# COMPACT_ATOMS: atom_id res chain seq x y z
N MET A 1 11.73 -4.88 -14.98
CA MET A 1 12.35 -3.57 -14.61
C MET A 1 11.35 -2.62 -13.97
N TRP A 2 10.15 -2.46 -14.54
CA TRP A 2 9.11 -1.54 -14.06
C TRP A 2 8.57 -1.85 -12.63
N GLU A 3 8.35 -3.11 -12.27
CA GLU A 3 7.94 -3.52 -10.90
C GLU A 3 8.93 -3.06 -9.83
N ARG A 4 10.24 -3.15 -10.10
CA ARG A 4 11.29 -2.74 -9.15
C ARG A 4 11.31 -1.22 -8.99
N PHE A 5 11.14 -0.48 -10.07
CA PHE A 5 11.02 0.98 -10.01
C PHE A 5 9.83 1.39 -9.12
N SER A 6 8.66 0.78 -9.36
CA SER A 6 7.45 0.98 -8.56
C SER A 6 7.69 0.63 -7.08
N TYR A 7 8.27 -0.53 -6.79
CA TYR A 7 8.57 -0.96 -5.42
C TYR A 7 9.47 0.03 -4.67
N TYR A 8 10.59 0.44 -5.27
CA TYR A 8 11.51 1.37 -4.61
C TYR A 8 10.89 2.76 -4.44
N GLY A 9 10.10 3.24 -5.41
CA GLY A 9 9.36 4.49 -5.31
C GLY A 9 8.36 4.47 -4.15
N MET A 10 7.52 3.44 -4.07
CA MET A 10 6.58 3.26 -2.96
C MET A 10 7.30 3.15 -1.63
N ARG A 11 8.39 2.37 -1.55
CA ARG A 11 9.18 2.21 -0.33
C ARG A 11 9.81 3.53 0.15
N ALA A 12 10.15 4.44 -0.76
CA ALA A 12 10.70 5.74 -0.41
C ALA A 12 9.62 6.72 0.08
N LEU A 13 8.44 6.73 -0.55
CA LEU A 13 7.40 7.74 -0.31
C LEU A 13 6.37 7.34 0.75
N LEU A 14 6.13 6.04 0.95
CA LEU A 14 5.05 5.53 1.82
C LEU A 14 5.14 6.07 3.25
N ILE A 15 6.33 6.09 3.84
CA ILE A 15 6.51 6.57 5.22
C ILE A 15 6.19 8.07 5.36
N PHE A 16 6.57 8.87 4.37
CA PHE A 16 6.24 10.28 4.34
C PHE A 16 4.74 10.49 4.13
N TYR A 17 4.11 9.68 3.28
CA TYR A 17 2.68 9.78 3.06
C TYR A 17 1.88 9.46 4.34
N LEU A 18 2.27 8.42 5.07
CA LEU A 18 1.63 8.05 6.34
C LEU A 18 1.78 9.14 7.41
N THR A 19 2.99 9.67 7.58
CA THR A 19 3.30 10.66 8.64
C THR A 19 2.87 12.07 8.28
N GLN A 20 2.97 12.47 7.01
CA GLN A 20 2.69 13.84 6.57
C GLN A 20 1.28 14.01 6.02
N HIS A 21 0.75 13.07 5.25
CA HIS A 21 -0.60 13.22 4.66
C HIS A 21 -1.69 12.74 5.62
N PHE A 22 -1.56 11.52 6.17
CA PHE A 22 -2.53 10.94 7.10
C PHE A 22 -2.26 11.25 8.57
N LEU A 23 -1.14 11.91 8.90
CA LEU A 23 -0.75 12.25 10.26
C LEU A 23 -0.80 11.02 11.21
N PHE A 24 -0.32 9.87 10.75
CA PHE A 24 -0.04 8.76 11.67
C PHE A 24 1.13 9.11 12.57
N SER A 25 1.12 8.62 13.82
CA SER A 25 2.31 8.67 14.67
C SER A 25 3.44 7.88 14.02
N ASP A 26 4.69 8.23 14.34
CA ASP A 26 5.86 7.53 13.80
C ASP A 26 5.82 6.02 14.08
N GLU A 27 5.34 5.62 15.26
CA GLU A 27 5.16 4.22 15.64
C GLU A 27 4.13 3.51 14.76
N ALA A 28 2.95 4.11 14.56
CA ALA A 28 1.90 3.54 13.73
C ALA A 28 2.33 3.48 12.25
N ALA A 29 2.95 4.55 11.75
CA ALA A 29 3.46 4.63 10.38
C ALA A 29 4.57 3.60 10.14
N ALA A 30 5.51 3.43 11.08
CA ALA A 30 6.54 2.40 11.02
C ALA A 30 5.94 0.99 11.04
N GLY A 31 4.88 0.75 11.82
CA GLY A 31 4.14 -0.50 11.84
C GLY A 31 3.52 -0.85 10.48
N ILE A 32 2.80 0.09 9.86
CA ILE A 32 2.20 -0.09 8.53
C ILE A 32 3.28 -0.30 7.47
N TYR A 33 4.35 0.50 7.51
CA TYR A 33 5.48 0.39 6.58
C TYR A 33 6.21 -0.95 6.68
N GLY A 34 6.48 -1.41 7.90
CA GLY A 34 7.08 -2.71 8.17
C GLY A 34 6.21 -3.86 7.64
N ALA A 35 4.91 -3.82 7.93
CA ALA A 35 3.95 -4.79 7.43
C ALA A 35 3.91 -4.83 5.89
N TYR A 36 3.89 -3.67 5.23
CA TYR A 36 3.96 -3.57 3.78
C TYR A 36 5.21 -4.27 3.23
N ILE A 37 6.40 -3.95 3.75
CA ILE A 37 7.66 -4.56 3.30
C ILE A 37 7.62 -6.07 3.52
N SER A 38 7.26 -6.54 4.72
CA SER A 38 7.21 -7.96 5.02
C SER A 38 6.28 -8.72 4.09
N LEU A 39 5.09 -8.17 3.81
CA LEU A 39 4.13 -8.81 2.93
C LEU A 39 4.60 -8.83 1.47
N VAL A 40 5.26 -7.78 0.98
CA VAL A 40 5.87 -7.79 -0.36
C VAL A 40 6.93 -8.88 -0.49
N TYR A 41 7.67 -9.20 0.58
CA TYR A 41 8.65 -10.29 0.55
C TYR A 41 8.03 -11.69 0.68
N ILE A 42 6.90 -11.82 1.37
CA ILE A 42 6.25 -13.12 1.62
C ILE A 42 5.32 -13.52 0.47
N THR A 43 4.58 -12.56 -0.09
CA THR A 43 3.56 -12.81 -1.12
C THR A 43 4.08 -13.57 -2.33
N PRO A 44 5.28 -13.30 -2.90
CA PRO A 44 5.78 -14.02 -4.06
C PRO A 44 5.90 -15.53 -3.84
N VAL A 45 6.16 -15.98 -2.60
CA VAL A 45 6.20 -17.40 -2.26
C VAL A 45 4.81 -18.03 -2.45
N ILE A 46 3.77 -17.35 -1.97
CA ILE A 46 2.38 -17.80 -2.11
C ILE A 46 1.96 -17.72 -3.59
N GLY A 47 2.28 -16.61 -4.27
CA GLY A 47 2.00 -16.39 -5.68
C GLY A 47 2.63 -17.46 -6.57
N GLY A 48 3.89 -17.83 -6.32
CA GLY A 48 4.59 -18.89 -7.03
C GLY A 48 3.91 -20.25 -6.91
N ILE A 49 3.49 -20.63 -5.70
CA ILE A 49 2.73 -21.88 -5.46
C ILE A 49 1.42 -21.88 -6.25
N VAL A 50 0.71 -20.74 -6.30
CA VAL A 50 -0.54 -20.61 -7.07
C VAL A 50 -0.27 -20.65 -8.57
N ALA A 51 0.81 -20.02 -9.03
CA ALA A 51 1.24 -20.03 -10.43
C ALA A 51 1.56 -21.45 -10.91
N ASP A 52 2.28 -22.23 -10.10
CA ASP A 52 2.68 -23.60 -10.43
C ASP A 52 1.51 -24.58 -10.46
N ARG A 53 0.53 -24.40 -9.56
CA ARG A 53 -0.55 -25.38 -9.38
C ARG A 53 -1.82 -25.07 -10.18
N TYR A 54 -2.14 -23.80 -10.39
CA TYR A 54 -3.48 -23.40 -10.86
C TYR A 54 -3.48 -22.50 -12.09
N LEU A 55 -2.64 -21.46 -12.12
CA LEU A 55 -2.74 -20.41 -13.14
C LEU A 55 -1.80 -20.61 -14.34
N GLY A 56 -0.64 -21.21 -14.11
CA GLY A 56 0.49 -21.16 -15.03
C GLY A 56 1.24 -19.83 -14.96
N GLN A 57 2.55 -19.91 -15.16
CA GLN A 57 3.50 -18.80 -14.94
C GLN A 57 3.12 -17.53 -15.73
N SER A 58 2.81 -17.64 -17.02
CA SER A 58 2.50 -16.45 -17.84
C SER A 58 1.24 -15.71 -17.39
N LYS A 59 0.19 -16.43 -16.96
CA LYS A 59 -1.05 -15.79 -16.50
C LYS A 59 -0.88 -15.15 -15.12
N ALA A 60 -0.09 -15.79 -14.24
CA ALA A 60 0.24 -15.26 -12.94
C ALA A 60 0.99 -13.92 -13.05
N VAL A 61 2.00 -13.84 -13.93
CA VAL A 61 2.75 -12.59 -14.18
C VAL A 61 1.83 -11.48 -14.70
N ILE A 62 0.94 -11.78 -15.65
CA ILE A 62 -0.01 -10.79 -16.18
C ILE A 62 -0.97 -10.32 -15.08
N LEU A 63 -1.47 -11.23 -14.25
CA LEU A 63 -2.34 -10.88 -13.13
C LEU A 63 -1.61 -9.97 -12.12
N GLY A 64 -0.39 -10.32 -11.74
CA GLY A 64 0.45 -9.48 -10.85
C GLY A 64 0.65 -8.08 -11.42
N ALA A 65 0.97 -7.98 -12.71
CA ALA A 65 1.11 -6.70 -13.41
C ALA A 65 -0.18 -5.86 -13.36
N LEU A 66 -1.34 -6.47 -13.61
CA LEU A 66 -2.63 -5.78 -13.56
C LEU A 66 -2.96 -5.29 -12.14
N LEU A 67 -2.72 -6.11 -11.12
CA LEU A 67 -2.93 -5.74 -9.72
C LEU A 67 -2.00 -4.59 -9.31
N LEU A 68 -0.74 -4.63 -9.72
CA LEU A 68 0.24 -3.58 -9.44
C LEU A 68 -0.20 -2.23 -10.04
N VAL A 69 -0.63 -2.25 -11.30
CA VAL A 69 -1.12 -1.06 -12.02
C VAL A 69 -2.41 -0.54 -11.38
N ALA A 70 -3.36 -1.41 -11.07
CA ALA A 70 -4.61 -1.04 -10.40
C ALA A 70 -4.35 -0.41 -9.02
N GLY A 71 -3.42 -0.97 -8.25
CA GLY A 71 -3.01 -0.43 -6.96
C GLY A 71 -2.41 0.97 -7.09
N HIS A 72 -1.51 1.20 -8.04
CA HIS A 72 -0.94 2.54 -8.27
C HIS A 72 -1.97 3.55 -8.79
N MET A 73 -2.94 3.12 -9.61
CA MET A 73 -4.06 3.97 -9.98
C MET A 73 -4.93 4.33 -8.77
N GLY A 74 -5.17 3.38 -7.87
CA GLY A 74 -5.89 3.64 -6.62
C GLY A 74 -5.16 4.64 -5.72
N MET A 75 -3.83 4.59 -5.67
CA MET A 75 -3.00 5.57 -4.94
C MET A 75 -3.18 7.01 -5.46
N ALA A 76 -3.57 7.20 -6.72
CA ALA A 76 -3.86 8.53 -7.26
C ALA A 76 -5.20 9.11 -6.77
N ILE A 77 -6.07 8.27 -6.19
CA ILE A 77 -7.33 8.69 -5.58
C ILE A 77 -7.05 9.03 -4.12
N GLU A 78 -6.59 10.25 -3.89
CA GLU A 78 -6.31 10.77 -2.56
C GLU A 78 -7.25 11.91 -2.14
N GLY A 79 -7.42 12.05 -0.83
CA GLY A 79 -8.29 13.05 -0.21
C GLY A 79 -7.54 14.28 0.24
N LEU A 80 -8.22 15.12 1.02
CA LEU A 80 -7.55 16.21 1.74
C LEU A 80 -6.63 15.64 2.82
N LYS A 81 -5.51 16.34 3.07
CA LYS A 81 -4.60 16.07 4.18
C LYS A 81 -5.39 15.96 5.49
N ALA A 82 -5.04 14.99 6.34
CA ALA A 82 -5.62 14.87 7.67
C ALA A 82 -5.37 16.14 8.48
N VAL A 83 -6.30 16.46 9.39
CA VAL A 83 -6.27 17.69 10.19
C VAL A 83 -6.34 17.35 11.66
N GLU A 84 -5.55 18.06 12.46
CA GLU A 84 -5.62 18.04 13.91
C GLU A 84 -6.75 18.96 14.37
N VAL A 85 -7.74 18.38 15.06
CA VAL A 85 -8.89 19.10 15.60
C VAL A 85 -8.84 18.99 17.12
N THR A 86 -8.78 20.12 17.79
CA THR A 86 -8.82 20.15 19.26
C THR A 86 -10.27 20.07 19.73
N VAL A 87 -10.67 18.90 20.23
CA VAL A 87 -12.00 18.67 20.81
C VAL A 87 -11.84 18.52 22.32
N ARG A 88 -12.49 19.39 23.09
CA ARG A 88 -12.47 19.37 24.58
C ARG A 88 -11.06 19.38 25.20
N GLY A 89 -10.10 20.03 24.54
CA GLY A 89 -8.71 20.12 25.02
C GLY A 89 -7.84 18.91 24.68
N GLN A 90 -8.35 17.93 23.94
CA GLN A 90 -7.55 16.84 23.37
C GLN A 90 -7.39 17.04 21.86
N ILE A 91 -6.20 16.73 21.34
CA ILE A 91 -5.92 16.75 19.91
C ILE A 91 -6.42 15.43 19.33
N GLU A 92 -7.45 15.50 18.50
CA GLU A 92 -7.94 14.37 17.72
C GLU A 92 -7.55 14.56 16.26
N ILE A 93 -7.10 13.48 15.61
CA ILE A 93 -6.71 13.52 14.20
C ILE A 93 -7.90 13.05 13.37
N GLN A 94 -8.52 13.98 12.65
CA GLN A 94 -9.61 13.68 11.75
C GLN A 94 -9.05 13.22 10.39
N ARG A 95 -9.39 11.98 10.03
CA ARG A 95 -9.03 11.35 8.75
C ARG A 95 -10.31 11.00 8.01
N ASP A 96 -10.34 11.23 6.71
CA ASP A 96 -11.47 10.78 5.90
C ASP A 96 -11.40 9.25 5.75
N PRO A 97 -12.41 8.50 6.24
CA PRO A 97 -12.39 7.04 6.21
C PRO A 97 -12.37 6.47 4.79
N PHE A 98 -13.00 7.15 3.82
CA PHE A 98 -13.11 6.66 2.45
C PHE A 98 -11.75 6.61 1.77
N TYR A 99 -11.00 7.72 1.80
CA TYR A 99 -9.67 7.78 1.21
C TYR A 99 -8.67 6.89 1.95
N LEU A 100 -8.81 6.76 3.27
CA LEU A 100 -7.97 5.83 4.04
C LEU A 100 -8.20 4.36 3.64
N GLN A 101 -9.46 3.97 3.40
CA GLN A 101 -9.79 2.63 2.90
C GLN A 101 -9.27 2.40 1.48
N ILE A 102 -9.41 3.39 0.59
CA ILE A 102 -8.85 3.32 -0.77
C ILE A 102 -7.33 3.16 -0.73
N PHE A 103 -6.66 3.90 0.15
CA PHE A 103 -5.22 3.78 0.33
C PHE A 103 -4.82 2.36 0.78
N TYR A 104 -5.48 1.78 1.78
CA TYR A 104 -5.19 0.41 2.22
C TYR A 104 -5.51 -0.64 1.15
N LEU A 105 -6.62 -0.46 0.42
CA LEU A 105 -6.94 -1.31 -0.74
C LEU A 105 -5.83 -1.22 -1.79
N SER A 106 -5.40 -0.02 -2.13
CA SER A 106 -4.33 0.22 -3.10
C SER A 106 -3.01 -0.43 -2.68
N LEU A 107 -2.63 -0.30 -1.40
CA LEU A 107 -1.47 -1.01 -0.84
C LEU A 107 -1.61 -2.52 -0.96
N SER A 108 -2.78 -3.08 -0.66
CA SER A 108 -3.00 -4.53 -0.75
C SER A 108 -2.83 -5.03 -2.19
N LEU A 109 -3.33 -4.29 -3.19
CA LEU A 109 -3.17 -4.62 -4.61
C LEU A 109 -1.70 -4.52 -5.04
N ILE A 110 -0.97 -3.50 -4.57
CA ILE A 110 0.47 -3.37 -4.84
C ILE A 110 1.22 -4.56 -4.25
N ILE A 111 0.96 -4.91 -2.99
CA ILE A 111 1.59 -6.07 -2.33
C ILE A 111 1.35 -7.35 -3.13
N MET A 112 0.12 -7.58 -3.58
CA MET A 112 -0.25 -8.75 -4.40
C MET A 112 0.38 -8.72 -5.80
N GLY A 113 0.63 -7.53 -6.35
CA GLY A 113 1.16 -7.36 -7.71
C GLY A 113 2.69 -7.41 -7.81
N VAL A 114 3.42 -7.23 -6.70
CA VAL A 114 4.89 -7.33 -6.68
C VAL A 114 5.28 -8.78 -6.36
N GLY A 115 5.46 -9.62 -7.38
CA GLY A 115 5.86 -11.03 -7.21
C GLY A 115 5.97 -11.82 -8.50
#